data_AF-A0A537FTK0-F1
#
_entry.id   AF-A0A537FTK0-F1
#
_cell.length_a   1.000
_cell.length_b   1.000
_cell.length_c   1.000
_cell.angle_alpha   90.00
_cell.angle_beta   90.00
_cell.angle_gamma   90.00
#
_symmetry.space_group_name_H-M   'P 1'
#
loop_
_entity.id
_entity.type
_entity.pdbx_description
1 polymer ?
#
loop_
_entity_poly.entity_id
_entity_poly.type
_entity_poly.pdbx_seq_one_letter_code
_entity_poly.pdbx_strand_id
1 'polypeptide(L)'
;MRTTVISGSATFGALAALITLAAPPALQPPFPVLFYLKFDVAEVLDLSSFMIFGPSAGLLTAGIHALILGSVGGSAGAGPFGASLKFLGVLTTYVGLLIASRFGRRGLVGTGLKMTLSSLGTRVSLMTVANYLYIVFLAQVVFGMNYLDYPQFILSQAGINLTGAGLIEYVLALTAVYNAVHVVFSVLVSLLVVNTLLTRAPNLLQTGAWITRLLSPAVK
;
A
#
# COMPACT_ATOMS: atom_id res chain seq x y z
N MET A 1 -6.64 -18.72 14.42
CA MET A 1 -6.92 -18.38 12.99
C MET A 1 -7.35 -19.66 12.30
N ARG A 2 -8.45 -19.69 11.53
CA ARG A 2 -8.94 -20.93 10.89
C ARG A 2 -8.05 -21.30 9.68
N THR A 3 -7.95 -22.57 9.33
CA THR A 3 -7.11 -23.07 8.20
C THR A 3 -7.38 -22.31 6.90
N THR A 4 -8.65 -22.08 6.55
CA THR A 4 -9.05 -21.31 5.36
C THR A 4 -8.49 -19.90 5.34
N VAL A 5 -8.39 -19.24 6.51
CA VAL A 5 -7.85 -17.89 6.62
C VAL A 5 -6.34 -17.88 6.40
N ILE A 6 -5.62 -18.90 6.92
CA ILE A 6 -4.17 -19.03 6.72
C ILE A 6 -3.88 -19.33 5.25
N SER A 7 -4.56 -20.32 4.67
CA SER A 7 -4.41 -20.67 3.26
C SER A 7 -4.75 -19.49 2.35
N GLY A 8 -5.88 -18.81 2.60
CA GLY A 8 -6.26 -17.59 1.88
C GLY A 8 -5.21 -16.48 2.01
N SER A 9 -4.70 -16.24 3.23
CA SER A 9 -3.68 -15.21 3.44
C SER A 9 -2.40 -15.51 2.68
N ALA A 10 -1.97 -16.79 2.66
CA ALA A 10 -0.80 -17.25 1.94
C ALA A 10 -0.98 -17.16 0.42
N THR A 11 -2.13 -17.58 -0.11
CA THR A 11 -2.43 -17.48 -1.54
C THR A 11 -2.46 -16.02 -2.00
N PHE A 12 -3.13 -15.13 -1.25
CA PHE A 12 -3.15 -13.70 -1.58
C PHE A 12 -1.75 -13.08 -1.49
N GLY A 13 -0.94 -13.45 -0.49
CA GLY A 13 0.40 -12.88 -0.31
C GLY A 13 1.37 -13.33 -1.40
N ALA A 14 1.32 -14.61 -1.77
CA ALA A 14 2.09 -15.15 -2.89
C ALA A 14 1.65 -14.55 -4.24
N LEU A 15 0.34 -14.38 -4.45
CA LEU A 15 -0.18 -13.75 -5.67
C LEU A 15 0.19 -12.27 -5.75
N ALA A 16 0.17 -11.55 -4.63
CA ALA A 16 0.63 -10.16 -4.56
C ALA A 16 2.12 -10.05 -4.91
N ALA A 17 2.95 -10.94 -4.37
CA ALA A 17 4.36 -11.01 -4.74
C ALA A 17 4.55 -11.31 -6.23
N LEU A 18 3.81 -12.29 -6.78
CA LEU A 18 3.86 -12.61 -8.21
C LEU A 18 3.46 -11.41 -9.08
N ILE A 19 2.38 -10.71 -8.73
CA ILE A 19 1.95 -9.51 -9.47
C ILE A 19 3.04 -8.44 -9.40
N THR A 20 3.63 -8.19 -8.22
CA THR A 20 4.73 -7.21 -8.09
C THR A 20 5.91 -7.55 -8.99
N LEU A 21 6.29 -8.83 -9.06
CA LEU A 21 7.49 -9.28 -9.77
C LEU A 21 7.27 -9.47 -11.27
N ALA A 22 6.06 -9.83 -11.70
CA ALA A 22 5.79 -10.27 -13.06
C ALA A 22 4.83 -9.36 -13.85
N ALA A 23 4.15 -8.41 -13.20
CA ALA A 23 3.25 -7.53 -13.94
C ALA A 23 4.02 -6.61 -14.90
N PRO A 24 3.49 -6.37 -16.11
CA PRO A 24 4.12 -5.48 -17.07
C PRO A 24 4.12 -4.02 -16.56
N PRO A 25 5.05 -3.18 -17.04
CA PRO A 25 5.12 -1.76 -16.67
C PRO A 25 3.82 -0.99 -16.89
N ALA A 26 2.99 -1.42 -17.84
CA ALA A 26 1.67 -0.82 -18.09
C ALA A 26 0.70 -0.98 -16.91
N LEU A 27 0.85 -2.03 -16.09
CA LEU A 27 0.07 -2.23 -14.87
C LEU A 27 0.74 -1.64 -13.63
N GLN A 28 2.02 -1.28 -13.71
CA GLN A 28 2.78 -0.69 -12.60
C GLN A 28 3.55 0.54 -13.07
N PRO A 29 2.84 1.59 -13.54
CA PRO A 29 3.49 2.74 -14.13
C PRO A 29 4.38 3.45 -13.09
N PRO A 30 5.54 4.00 -13.51
CA PRO A 30 6.35 4.84 -12.65
C PRO A 30 5.66 6.17 -12.38
N PHE A 31 5.95 6.78 -11.23
CA PHE A 31 5.45 8.11 -10.88
C PHE A 31 6.12 9.18 -11.76
N PRO A 32 5.38 10.15 -12.35
CA PRO A 32 5.84 11.02 -13.44
C PRO A 32 6.97 12.04 -13.12
N VAL A 33 7.63 11.95 -11.96
CA VAL A 33 8.81 12.77 -11.60
C VAL A 33 9.88 11.91 -10.92
N LEU A 34 9.48 11.18 -9.89
CA LEU A 34 10.34 10.24 -9.17
C LEU A 34 10.12 8.83 -9.74
N PHE A 35 10.67 8.55 -10.93
CA PHE A 35 10.37 7.31 -11.67
C PHE A 35 10.77 6.00 -10.97
N TYR A 36 11.58 6.08 -9.91
CA TYR A 36 11.87 4.93 -9.04
C TYR A 36 10.70 4.56 -8.13
N LEU A 37 9.76 5.48 -7.88
CA LEU A 37 8.49 5.19 -7.23
C LEU A 37 7.56 4.56 -8.27
N LYS A 38 7.22 3.29 -8.08
CA LYS A 38 6.31 2.56 -8.98
C LYS A 38 4.97 2.36 -8.30
N PHE A 39 3.88 2.53 -9.05
CA PHE A 39 2.58 2.10 -8.57
C PHE A 39 2.55 0.58 -8.49
N ASP A 40 1.93 0.07 -7.44
CA ASP A 40 1.87 -1.36 -7.20
C ASP A 40 0.43 -1.81 -7.10
N VAL A 41 -0.03 -2.49 -8.14
CA VAL A 41 -1.37 -3.08 -8.18
C VAL A 41 -1.49 -4.28 -7.26
N ALA A 42 -0.37 -4.90 -6.84
CA ALA A 42 -0.42 -6.02 -5.91
C ALA A 42 -0.95 -5.63 -4.53
N GLU A 43 -0.80 -4.37 -4.12
CA GLU A 43 -1.38 -3.85 -2.88
C GLU A 43 -2.91 -4.04 -2.84
N VAL A 44 -3.58 -4.07 -4.00
CA VAL A 44 -5.02 -4.38 -4.07
C VAL A 44 -5.33 -5.74 -3.44
N LEU A 45 -4.42 -6.72 -3.55
CA LEU A 45 -4.59 -8.05 -2.98
C LEU A 45 -4.37 -8.06 -1.47
N ASP A 46 -3.38 -7.32 -0.98
CA ASP A 46 -3.14 -7.14 0.45
C ASP A 46 -4.38 -6.56 1.13
N LEU A 47 -4.91 -5.46 0.58
CA LEU A 47 -6.12 -4.80 1.09
C LEU A 47 -7.37 -5.67 0.90
N SER A 48 -7.48 -6.43 -0.19
CA SER A 48 -8.59 -7.37 -0.37
C SER A 48 -8.58 -8.47 0.68
N SER A 49 -7.42 -9.04 0.99
CA SER A 49 -7.25 -10.02 2.08
C SER A 49 -7.67 -9.42 3.43
N PHE A 50 -7.25 -8.19 3.71
CA PHE A 50 -7.67 -7.46 4.90
C PHE A 50 -9.20 -7.30 4.97
N MET A 51 -9.84 -6.86 3.89
CA MET A 51 -11.28 -6.62 3.84
C MET A 51 -12.11 -7.91 3.91
N ILE A 52 -11.59 -9.00 3.33
CA ILE A 52 -12.24 -10.32 3.33
C ILE A 52 -12.04 -10.99 4.69
N PHE A 53 -10.80 -11.27 5.07
CA PHE A 53 -10.49 -12.15 6.19
C PHE A 53 -10.26 -11.40 7.51
N GLY A 54 -10.06 -10.09 7.45
CA GLY A 54 -9.84 -9.21 8.59
C GLY A 54 -8.37 -8.85 8.84
N PRO A 55 -8.10 -8.04 9.89
CA PRO A 55 -6.80 -7.41 10.10
C PRO A 55 -5.62 -8.37 10.26
N SER A 56 -5.80 -9.47 11.00
CA SER A 56 -4.73 -10.44 11.22
C SER A 56 -4.33 -11.17 9.94
N ALA A 57 -5.30 -11.46 9.08
CA ALA A 57 -5.09 -12.08 7.78
C ALA A 57 -4.44 -11.11 6.80
N GLY A 58 -4.91 -9.87 6.74
CA GLY A 58 -4.28 -8.82 5.95
C GLY A 58 -2.82 -8.60 6.34
N LEU A 59 -2.50 -8.63 7.65
CA LEU A 59 -1.13 -8.53 8.14
C LEU A 59 -0.26 -9.72 7.71
N LEU A 60 -0.79 -10.95 7.81
CA LEU A 60 -0.08 -12.15 7.34
C LEU A 60 0.16 -12.11 5.83
N THR A 61 -0.83 -11.70 5.05
CA THR A 61 -0.73 -11.52 3.58
C THR A 61 0.36 -10.51 3.23
N ALA A 62 0.31 -9.31 3.81
CA ALA A 62 1.30 -8.26 3.55
C ALA A 62 2.70 -8.68 4.01
N GLY A 63 2.80 -9.43 5.12
CA GLY A 63 4.06 -9.98 5.61
C GLY A 63 4.66 -11.00 4.65
N ILE A 64 3.87 -11.96 4.15
CA ILE A 64 4.31 -12.95 3.15
C ILE A 64 4.76 -12.24 1.88
N HIS A 65 3.96 -11.29 1.39
CA HIS A 65 4.29 -10.47 0.23
C HIS A 65 5.64 -9.75 0.42
N ALA A 66 5.82 -9.06 1.54
CA ALA A 66 7.06 -8.35 1.86
C ALA A 66 8.28 -9.28 2.00
N LEU A 67 8.11 -10.45 2.63
CA LEU A 67 9.18 -11.44 2.80
C LEU A 67 9.67 -11.98 1.45
N ILE A 68 8.73 -12.31 0.55
CA ILE A 68 9.09 -12.79 -0.79
C ILE A 68 9.86 -11.67 -1.53
N LEU A 69 9.35 -10.44 -1.55
CA LEU A 69 10.05 -9.32 -2.20
C LEU A 69 11.43 -9.03 -1.59
N GLY A 70 11.55 -9.14 -0.27
CA GLY A 70 12.84 -8.99 0.41
C GLY A 70 13.84 -10.08 0.02
N SER A 71 13.38 -11.32 -0.13
CA SER A 71 14.23 -12.48 -0.46
C SER A 71 14.70 -12.53 -1.92
N VAL A 72 13.91 -11.99 -2.86
CA VAL A 72 14.27 -12.00 -4.30
C VAL A 72 15.27 -10.88 -4.65
N GLY A 73 15.73 -10.12 -3.65
CA GLY A 73 16.86 -9.21 -3.77
C GLY A 73 16.56 -8.01 -4.66
N GLY A 74 15.79 -7.04 -4.17
CA GLY A 74 15.62 -5.72 -4.81
C GLY A 74 15.04 -5.72 -6.23
N SER A 75 14.60 -6.88 -6.73
CA SER A 75 14.31 -7.20 -8.14
C SER A 75 13.16 -6.41 -8.78
N ALA A 76 12.40 -5.64 -7.99
CA ALA A 76 11.43 -4.68 -8.50
C ALA A 76 12.00 -3.27 -8.79
N GLY A 77 13.32 -3.07 -8.64
CA GLY A 77 13.98 -1.79 -8.92
C GLY A 77 13.76 -0.71 -7.85
N ALA A 78 13.52 -1.12 -6.60
CA ALA A 78 13.12 -0.22 -5.51
C ALA A 78 14.24 0.05 -4.48
N GLY A 79 15.49 -0.31 -4.82
CA GLY A 79 16.65 -0.15 -3.93
C GLY A 79 16.62 -1.07 -2.71
N PRO A 80 17.62 -0.96 -1.81
CA PRO A 80 17.78 -1.87 -0.66
C PRO A 80 16.61 -1.82 0.34
N PHE A 81 15.84 -0.72 0.34
CA PHE A 81 14.74 -0.49 1.27
C PHE A 81 13.35 -0.68 0.68
N GLY A 82 13.26 -0.95 -0.63
CA GLY A 82 12.01 -0.95 -1.37
C GLY A 82 10.93 -1.86 -0.77
N ALA A 83 11.28 -3.10 -0.45
CA ALA A 83 10.34 -4.06 0.17
C ALA A 83 9.85 -3.58 1.54
N SER A 84 10.75 -3.00 2.36
CA SER A 84 10.41 -2.51 3.70
C SER A 84 9.49 -1.27 3.67
N LEU A 85 9.80 -0.30 2.80
CA LEU A 85 8.97 0.90 2.63
C LEU A 85 7.60 0.56 2.05
N LYS A 86 7.55 -0.42 1.13
CA LYS A 86 6.29 -0.93 0.59
C LYS A 86 5.43 -1.59 1.67
N PHE A 87 6.03 -2.46 2.49
CA PHE A 87 5.33 -3.07 3.62
C PHE A 87 4.79 -2.01 4.60
N LEU A 88 5.60 -1.01 4.95
CA LEU A 88 5.15 0.12 5.78
C LEU A 88 3.99 0.90 5.13
N GLY A 89 4.01 1.08 3.80
CA GLY A 89 2.89 1.66 3.06
C GLY A 89 1.59 0.91 3.29
N VAL A 90 1.62 -0.42 3.21
CA VAL A 90 0.45 -1.26 3.48
C VAL A 90 0.01 -1.17 4.94
N LEU A 91 0.95 -1.25 5.90
CA LEU A 91 0.62 -1.16 7.33
C LEU A 91 -0.02 0.18 7.70
N THR A 92 0.53 1.29 7.22
CA THR A 92 -0.01 2.63 7.48
C THR A 92 -1.39 2.81 6.84
N THR A 93 -1.66 2.14 5.73
CA THR A 93 -2.98 2.05 5.11
C THR A 93 -3.95 1.27 5.99
N TYR A 94 -3.54 0.12 6.53
CA TYR A 94 -4.36 -0.69 7.45
C TYR A 94 -4.75 0.08 8.71
N VAL A 95 -3.86 0.91 9.27
CA VAL A 95 -4.20 1.79 10.40
C VAL A 95 -5.40 2.68 10.04
N GLY A 96 -5.40 3.26 8.84
CA GLY A 96 -6.52 4.07 8.37
C GLY A 96 -7.81 3.27 8.16
N LEU A 97 -7.72 2.04 7.65
CA LEU A 97 -8.89 1.15 7.52
C LEU A 97 -9.47 0.77 8.89
N LEU A 98 -8.61 0.52 9.88
CA LEU A 98 -9.00 0.25 11.26
C LEU A 98 -9.66 1.46 11.90
N ILE A 99 -9.14 2.66 11.69
CA ILE A 99 -9.76 3.91 12.15
C ILE A 99 -11.13 4.08 11.49
N ALA A 100 -11.22 3.90 10.17
CA ALA A 100 -12.47 4.00 9.41
C ALA A 100 -13.56 3.05 9.95
N SER A 101 -13.15 1.85 10.40
CA SER A 101 -14.04 0.83 10.97
C SER A 101 -14.77 1.26 12.24
N ARG A 102 -14.28 2.30 12.94
CA ARG A 102 -14.88 2.80 14.19
C ARG A 102 -16.01 3.79 13.96
N PHE A 103 -16.16 4.36 12.76
CA PHE A 103 -17.14 5.43 12.47
C PHE A 103 -18.54 4.92 12.06
N GLY A 104 -18.99 3.81 12.65
CA GLY A 104 -20.33 3.24 12.43
C GLY A 104 -20.55 2.64 11.03
N ARG A 105 -21.71 2.00 10.82
CA ARG A 105 -22.06 1.36 9.53
C ARG A 105 -22.61 2.38 8.54
N ARG A 106 -22.27 2.23 7.25
CA ARG A 106 -22.84 3.03 6.14
C ARG A 106 -22.99 2.17 4.88
N GLY A 107 -23.72 2.67 3.89
CA GLY A 107 -23.78 2.06 2.56
C GLY A 107 -22.39 2.02 1.90
N LEU A 108 -22.26 1.30 0.79
CA LEU A 108 -20.98 1.05 0.12
C LEU A 108 -20.17 2.33 -0.15
N VAL A 109 -20.81 3.35 -0.73
CA VAL A 109 -20.17 4.64 -1.05
C VAL A 109 -19.69 5.35 0.22
N GLY A 110 -20.54 5.40 1.25
CA GLY A 110 -20.19 6.04 2.52
C GLY A 110 -19.09 5.30 3.28
N THR A 111 -19.03 3.99 3.18
CA THR A 111 -17.96 3.16 3.74
C THR A 111 -16.66 3.37 2.96
N GLY A 112 -16.72 3.36 1.62
CA GLY A 112 -15.57 3.64 0.76
C GLY A 112 -14.96 5.01 1.04
N LEU A 113 -15.77 6.08 1.09
CA LEU A 113 -15.29 7.42 1.38
C LEU A 113 -14.56 7.50 2.74
N LYS A 114 -15.11 6.90 3.79
CA LYS A 114 -14.49 6.89 5.12
C LYS A 114 -13.17 6.12 5.13
N MET A 115 -13.13 4.96 4.48
CA MET A 115 -11.92 4.13 4.38
C MET A 115 -10.83 4.87 3.61
N THR A 116 -11.16 5.44 2.44
CA THR A 116 -10.21 6.21 1.63
C THR A 116 -9.69 7.44 2.37
N LEU A 117 -10.55 8.25 3.00
CA LEU A 117 -10.09 9.46 3.71
C LEU A 117 -9.23 9.12 4.93
N SER A 118 -9.61 8.13 5.73
CA SER A 118 -8.84 7.72 6.91
C SER A 118 -7.50 7.14 6.50
N SER A 119 -7.46 6.27 5.49
CA SER A 119 -6.23 5.70 4.95
C SER A 119 -5.36 6.71 4.23
N LEU A 120 -5.94 7.72 3.57
CA LEU A 120 -5.18 8.83 3.00
C LEU A 120 -4.44 9.61 4.09
N GLY A 121 -5.15 9.98 5.15
CA GLY A 121 -4.55 10.70 6.28
C GLY A 121 -3.42 9.91 6.95
N THR A 122 -3.64 8.62 7.23
CA THR A 122 -2.62 7.79 7.90
C THR A 122 -1.45 7.46 6.99
N ARG A 123 -1.70 7.08 5.73
CA ARG A 123 -0.65 6.77 4.75
C ARG A 123 0.24 7.97 4.52
N VAL A 124 -0.31 9.13 4.18
CA VAL A 124 0.49 10.32 3.87
C VAL A 124 1.29 10.75 5.10
N SER A 125 0.66 10.87 6.26
CA SER A 125 1.36 11.35 7.47
C SER A 125 2.46 10.39 7.93
N LEU A 126 2.15 9.11 8.07
CA LEU A 126 3.11 8.13 8.59
C LEU A 126 4.20 7.79 7.58
N MET A 127 3.87 7.72 6.28
CA MET A 127 4.89 7.48 5.25
C MET A 127 5.78 8.69 5.04
N THR A 128 5.31 9.93 5.21
CA THR A 128 6.20 11.10 5.16
C THR A 128 7.23 11.03 6.31
N VAL A 129 6.79 10.71 7.54
CA VAL A 129 7.70 10.51 8.68
C VAL A 129 8.67 9.35 8.41
N ALA A 130 8.17 8.20 7.93
CA ALA A 130 9.01 7.05 7.62
C ALA A 130 10.04 7.39 6.54
N ASN A 131 9.64 8.00 5.43
CA ASN A 131 10.58 8.38 4.37
C ASN A 131 11.62 9.40 4.86
N TYR A 132 11.23 10.36 5.69
CA TYR A 132 12.19 11.29 6.31
C TYR A 132 13.24 10.54 7.15
N LEU A 133 12.80 9.62 8.01
CA LEU A 133 13.70 8.79 8.82
C LEU A 133 14.60 7.90 7.95
N TYR A 134 14.08 7.35 6.86
CA TYR A 134 14.88 6.56 5.93
C TYR A 134 15.96 7.39 5.23
N ILE A 135 15.62 8.60 4.78
CA ILE A 135 16.53 9.50 4.07
C ILE A 135 17.62 10.02 5.00
N VAL A 136 17.23 10.58 6.16
CA VAL A 136 18.14 11.35 7.03
C VAL A 136 18.86 10.47 8.04
N PHE A 137 18.22 9.40 8.52
CA PHE A 137 18.79 8.55 9.58
C PHE A 137 19.22 7.19 9.06
N LEU A 138 18.29 6.39 8.51
CA LEU A 138 18.59 5.00 8.20
C LEU A 138 19.66 4.89 7.11
N ALA A 139 19.46 5.51 5.95
CA ALA A 139 20.39 5.40 4.84
C ALA A 139 21.77 5.97 5.19
N GLN A 140 21.82 7.18 5.74
CA GLN A 140 23.07 7.90 6.00
C GLN A 140 23.81 7.39 7.24
N VAL A 141 23.13 7.27 8.37
CA VAL A 141 23.77 6.97 9.67
C VAL A 141 23.98 5.47 9.85
N VAL A 142 22.99 4.65 9.49
CA VAL A 142 23.06 3.20 9.73
C VAL A 142 23.80 2.48 8.60
N PHE A 143 23.56 2.88 7.35
CA PHE A 143 24.11 2.19 6.18
C PHE A 143 25.21 2.95 5.44
N GLY A 144 25.53 4.20 5.82
CA GLY A 144 26.57 5.00 5.17
C GLY A 144 26.28 5.32 3.69
N MET A 145 25.01 5.24 3.27
CA MET A 145 24.57 5.45 1.89
C MET A 145 23.93 6.82 1.72
N ASN A 146 24.30 7.53 0.65
CA ASN A 146 23.61 8.75 0.26
C ASN A 146 22.36 8.43 -0.58
N TYR A 147 21.20 8.43 0.09
CA TYR A 147 19.91 8.15 -0.57
C TYR A 147 19.43 9.29 -1.48
N LEU A 148 20.03 10.49 -1.38
CA LEU A 148 19.58 11.69 -2.09
C LEU A 148 20.25 11.88 -3.45
N ASP A 149 21.36 11.20 -3.74
CA ASP A 149 22.09 11.35 -5.01
C ASP A 149 21.22 11.01 -6.21
N TYR A 150 20.46 9.92 -6.12
CA TYR A 150 19.62 9.48 -7.23
C TYR A 150 18.39 10.42 -7.45
N PRO A 151 17.61 10.79 -6.42
CA PRO A 151 16.60 11.84 -6.56
C PRO A 151 17.16 13.17 -7.10
N GLN A 152 18.32 13.62 -6.61
CA GLN A 152 18.95 14.85 -7.07
C GLN A 152 19.32 14.78 -8.56
N PHE A 153 19.90 13.65 -8.98
CA PHE A 153 20.22 13.41 -10.38
C PHE A 153 18.97 13.51 -11.26
N ILE A 154 17.89 12.80 -10.92
CA ILE A 154 16.64 12.82 -11.70
C ILE A 154 16.02 14.21 -11.77
N LEU A 155 15.98 14.94 -10.65
CA LEU A 155 15.45 16.31 -10.61
C LEU A 155 16.28 17.27 -11.45
N SER A 156 17.61 17.14 -11.44
CA SER A 156 18.49 17.96 -12.28
C SER A 156 18.23 17.75 -13.78
N GLN A 157 17.90 16.53 -14.20
CA GLN A 157 17.52 16.25 -15.59
C GLN A 157 16.21 16.93 -16.01
N ALA A 158 15.34 17.21 -15.04
CA ALA A 158 14.11 17.98 -15.22
C ALA A 158 14.31 19.51 -15.06
N GLY A 159 15.55 19.98 -14.91
CA GLY A 159 15.89 21.39 -14.70
C GLY A 159 15.69 21.88 -13.25
N ILE A 160 15.46 20.98 -12.30
CA ILE A 160 15.23 21.30 -10.89
C ILE A 160 16.52 21.02 -10.10
N ASN A 161 17.28 22.08 -9.83
CA ASN A 161 18.55 22.00 -9.12
C ASN A 161 18.38 22.36 -7.65
N LEU A 162 18.02 21.38 -6.83
CA LEU A 162 17.88 21.52 -5.37
C LEU A 162 18.99 20.76 -4.64
N THR A 163 19.42 21.27 -3.50
CA THR A 163 20.42 20.64 -2.62
C THR A 163 20.01 20.79 -1.15
N GLY A 164 20.67 20.02 -0.26
CA GLY A 164 20.48 20.12 1.18
C GLY A 164 19.02 19.91 1.63
N ALA A 165 18.54 20.75 2.54
CA ALA A 165 17.19 20.66 3.09
C ALA A 165 16.09 20.81 2.03
N GLY A 166 16.26 21.72 1.06
CA GLY A 166 15.28 21.94 0.00
C GLY A 166 15.07 20.70 -0.89
N LEU A 167 16.13 19.92 -1.12
CA LEU A 167 16.02 18.64 -1.83
C LEU A 167 15.20 17.62 -1.02
N ILE A 168 15.45 17.51 0.29
CA ILE A 168 14.73 16.59 1.17
C ILE A 168 13.24 16.94 1.19
N GLU A 169 12.90 18.21 1.40
CA GLU A 169 11.52 18.70 1.44
C GLU A 169 10.79 18.41 0.13
N TYR A 170 11.44 18.68 -1.01
CA TYR A 170 10.85 18.47 -2.33
C TYR A 170 10.62 16.98 -2.63
N VAL A 171 11.58 16.12 -2.31
CA VAL A 171 11.44 14.66 -2.45
C VAL A 171 10.31 14.16 -1.57
N LEU A 172 10.23 14.59 -0.31
CA LEU A 172 9.16 14.19 0.61
C LEU A 172 7.80 14.68 0.15
N ALA A 173 7.69 15.89 -0.39
CA ALA A 173 6.44 16.40 -0.95
C ALA A 173 5.96 15.54 -2.12
N LEU A 174 6.85 15.21 -3.06
CA LEU A 174 6.51 14.32 -4.19
C LEU A 174 6.17 12.90 -3.72
N THR A 175 6.90 12.35 -2.75
CA THR A 175 6.59 11.05 -2.15
C THR A 175 5.26 11.06 -1.39
N ALA A 176 4.88 12.18 -0.76
CA ALA A 176 3.58 12.35 -0.12
C ALA A 176 2.45 12.33 -1.16
N VAL A 177 2.62 13.03 -2.29
CA VAL A 177 1.67 13.00 -3.42
C VAL A 177 1.55 11.58 -3.98
N TYR A 178 2.67 10.88 -4.21
CA TYR A 178 2.67 9.48 -4.64
C TYR A 178 1.85 8.60 -3.67
N ASN A 179 2.09 8.72 -2.36
CA ASN A 179 1.36 7.96 -1.34
C ASN A 179 -0.14 8.27 -1.33
N ALA A 180 -0.51 9.54 -1.52
CA ALA A 180 -1.91 9.96 -1.58
C ALA A 180 -2.64 9.37 -2.79
N VAL A 181 -2.02 9.39 -3.98
CA VAL A 181 -2.62 8.81 -5.18
C VAL A 181 -2.70 7.28 -5.05
N HIS A 182 -1.63 6.65 -4.55
CA HIS A 182 -1.54 5.19 -4.42
C HIS A 182 -2.60 4.64 -3.47
N VAL A 183 -2.77 5.22 -2.30
CA VAL A 183 -3.76 4.74 -1.33
C VAL A 183 -5.20 4.93 -1.80
N VAL A 184 -5.49 6.00 -2.54
CA VAL A 184 -6.82 6.20 -3.15
C VAL A 184 -7.12 5.09 -4.13
N PHE A 185 -6.17 4.79 -5.03
CA PHE A 185 -6.30 3.70 -5.98
C PHE A 185 -6.49 2.35 -5.27
N SER A 186 -5.57 2.00 -4.38
CA SER A 186 -5.54 0.69 -3.70
C SER A 186 -6.82 0.44 -2.90
N VAL A 187 -7.29 1.42 -2.12
CA VAL A 187 -8.52 1.26 -1.32
C VAL A 187 -9.77 1.13 -2.19
N LEU A 188 -9.93 1.98 -3.20
CA LEU A 188 -11.13 1.97 -4.04
C LEU A 188 -11.22 0.70 -4.88
N VAL A 189 -10.11 0.28 -5.48
CA VAL A 189 -10.08 -0.94 -6.32
C VAL A 189 -10.28 -2.18 -5.47
N SER A 190 -9.65 -2.30 -4.29
CA SER A 190 -9.90 -3.42 -3.38
C SER A 190 -11.36 -3.48 -2.94
N LEU A 191 -11.97 -2.33 -2.62
CA LEU A 191 -13.38 -2.30 -2.22
C LEU A 191 -14.29 -2.76 -3.36
N LEU A 192 -14.02 -2.36 -4.61
CA LEU A 192 -14.76 -2.81 -5.78
C LEU A 192 -14.63 -4.32 -5.99
N VAL A 193 -13.41 -4.85 -5.91
CA VAL A 193 -13.12 -6.29 -6.04
C VAL A 193 -13.88 -7.07 -4.97
N VAL A 194 -13.74 -6.69 -3.71
CA VAL A 194 -14.37 -7.40 -2.58
C VAL A 194 -15.89 -7.31 -2.63
N ASN A 195 -16.44 -6.14 -2.96
CA ASN A 195 -17.88 -5.98 -3.13
C ASN A 195 -18.43 -6.83 -4.29
N THR A 196 -17.68 -6.94 -5.40
CA THR A 196 -18.06 -7.80 -6.53
C THR A 196 -18.05 -9.27 -6.13
N LEU A 197 -17.05 -9.72 -5.36
CA LEU A 197 -17.00 -11.09 -4.84
C LEU A 197 -18.17 -11.37 -3.88
N LEU A 198 -18.52 -10.42 -3.00
CA LEU A 198 -19.65 -10.57 -2.08
C LEU A 198 -21.00 -10.67 -2.79
N THR A 199 -21.16 -9.95 -3.91
CA THR A 199 -22.43 -9.90 -4.65
C THR A 199 -22.57 -11.05 -5.66
N ARG A 200 -21.49 -11.42 -6.34
CA ARG A 200 -21.50 -12.41 -7.43
C ARG A 200 -21.13 -13.82 -6.99
N ALA A 201 -20.37 -13.95 -5.92
CA ALA A 201 -19.91 -15.23 -5.40
C ALA A 201 -20.04 -15.33 -3.86
N PRO A 202 -21.24 -15.10 -3.29
CA PRO A 202 -21.44 -15.06 -1.83
C PRO A 202 -21.02 -16.36 -1.14
N ASN A 203 -21.12 -17.49 -1.83
CA ASN A 203 -20.73 -18.81 -1.34
C ASN A 203 -19.23 -18.94 -1.09
N LEU A 204 -18.39 -18.17 -1.81
CA LEU A 204 -16.93 -18.17 -1.61
C LEU A 204 -16.51 -17.44 -0.33
N LEU A 205 -17.33 -16.51 0.15
CA LEU A 205 -17.01 -15.65 1.28
C LEU A 205 -17.77 -16.03 2.57
N GLN A 206 -18.56 -17.11 2.53
CA GLN A 206 -19.32 -17.73 3.63
C GLN A 206 -19.69 -16.72 4.74
N THR A 207 -20.44 -15.66 4.39
CA THR A 207 -21.01 -14.60 5.27
C THR A 207 -20.13 -13.93 6.36
N GLY A 208 -18.86 -14.32 6.51
CA GLY A 208 -18.00 -13.91 7.61
C GLY A 208 -16.99 -12.83 7.26
N ALA A 209 -17.07 -12.27 6.05
CA ALA A 209 -16.09 -11.29 5.58
C ALA A 209 -16.03 -10.07 6.50
N TRP A 210 -14.83 -9.59 6.82
CA TRP A 210 -14.66 -8.52 7.81
C TRP A 210 -15.38 -7.23 7.40
N ILE A 211 -15.35 -6.87 6.12
CA ILE A 211 -15.97 -5.66 5.58
C ILE A 211 -17.50 -5.61 5.74
N THR A 212 -18.19 -6.75 5.79
CA THR A 212 -19.66 -6.79 5.94
C THR A 212 -20.11 -6.25 7.30
N ARG A 213 -19.21 -6.23 8.30
CA ARG A 213 -19.46 -5.62 9.62
C ARG A 213 -19.58 -4.09 9.55
N LEU A 214 -19.05 -3.48 8.48
CA LEU A 214 -19.00 -2.04 8.27
C LEU A 214 -20.07 -1.56 7.30
N LEU A 215 -20.57 -2.44 6.44
CA LEU A 215 -21.65 -2.14 5.51
C LEU A 215 -22.99 -2.18 6.25
N SER A 216 -23.83 -1.17 6.03
CA SER A 216 -25.24 -1.27 6.39
C SER A 216 -25.95 -2.25 5.44
N PRO A 217 -26.97 -3.00 5.91
CA PRO A 217 -27.80 -3.80 5.02
C PRO A 217 -28.33 -2.94 3.87
N ALA A 218 -28.37 -3.49 2.65
CA ALA A 218 -29.05 -2.82 1.55
C ALA A 218 -30.53 -2.62 1.94
N VAL A 219 -31.04 -1.40 1.78
CA VAL A 219 -32.48 -1.15 1.85
C VAL A 219 -33.08 -1.93 0.69
N LYS A 220 -33.90 -2.95 1.00
CA LYS A 220 -34.61 -3.75 0.00
C LYS A 220 -35.74 -2.93 -0.62
#